data_AF-A0A484ZDZ6-F1
#
_entry.id   AF-A0A484ZDZ6-F1
#
_cell.length_a   1.000
_cell.length_b   1.000
_cell.length_c   1.000
_cell.angle_alpha   90.00
_cell.angle_beta   90.00
_cell.angle_gamma   90.00
#
_symmetry.space_group_name_H-M   'P 1'
#
loop_
_entity.id
_entity.type
_entity.pdbx_description
1 polymer ?
#
loop_
_entity_poly.entity_id
_entity_poly.type
_entity_poly.pdbx_seq_one_letter_code
_entity_poly.pdbx_strand_id
1 'polypeptide(L)'
;MVQGMLTATYGENRPKVIVAEALIADCLYRSAVSKKGEAIAVGGDLQTVMAGLACGEANSIGWDLLRDYATGFASCPDFVATHGMRILGNPLPGDPHIISGESGAVTTGLLSILMQSPAMAETRKQLGLDQNSRVLVISTEGDTDPQRYLDIVWDGEIPSFNKY
;
A
#
# COMPACT_ATOMS: atom_id res chain seq x y z
N MET A 1 -11.03 9.84 -9.32
CA MET A 1 -10.22 9.36 -8.18
C MET A 1 -11.16 8.81 -7.10
N VAL A 2 -10.89 7.61 -6.56
CA VAL A 2 -11.76 6.96 -5.55
C VAL A 2 -12.00 7.85 -4.33
N GLN A 3 -10.97 8.53 -3.83
CA GLN A 3 -11.07 9.46 -2.69
C GLN A 3 -12.17 10.52 -2.88
N GLY A 4 -12.25 11.14 -4.06
CA GLY A 4 -13.24 12.19 -4.34
C GLY A 4 -14.67 11.67 -4.32
N MET A 5 -14.88 10.48 -4.89
CA MET A 5 -16.19 9.81 -4.85
C MET A 5 -16.57 9.47 -3.40
N LEU A 6 -15.66 8.91 -2.60
CA LEU A 6 -15.94 8.58 -1.19
C LEU A 6 -16.25 9.84 -0.37
N THR A 7 -15.49 10.91 -0.55
CA THR A 7 -15.74 12.19 0.12
C THR A 7 -17.10 12.77 -0.28
N ALA A 8 -17.44 12.77 -1.57
CA ALA A 8 -18.71 13.30 -2.07
C ALA A 8 -19.92 12.48 -1.58
N THR A 9 -19.80 11.15 -1.55
CA THR A 9 -20.90 10.26 -1.18
C THR A 9 -21.14 10.21 0.33
N TYR A 10 -20.07 10.20 1.13
CA TYR A 10 -20.17 9.91 2.57
C TYR A 10 -19.92 11.12 3.48
N GLY A 11 -19.38 12.24 2.96
CA GLY A 11 -19.14 13.46 3.74
C GLY A 11 -18.33 13.18 5.01
N GLU A 12 -18.83 13.61 6.16
CA GLU A 12 -18.18 13.38 7.46
C GLU A 12 -18.07 11.89 7.85
N ASN A 13 -18.96 11.05 7.32
CA ASN A 13 -18.98 9.60 7.59
C ASN A 13 -18.10 8.79 6.61
N ARG A 14 -17.24 9.47 5.84
CA ARG A 14 -16.33 8.82 4.89
C ARG A 14 -15.38 7.84 5.59
N PRO A 15 -15.02 6.73 4.93
CA PRO A 15 -14.04 5.80 5.48
C PRO A 15 -12.66 6.48 5.56
N LYS A 16 -11.82 5.96 6.47
CA LYS A 16 -10.40 6.32 6.49
C LYS A 16 -9.73 5.80 5.23
N VAL A 17 -8.89 6.63 4.62
CA VAL A 17 -8.14 6.28 3.40
C VAL A 17 -6.66 6.36 3.68
N ILE A 18 -5.95 5.26 3.42
CA ILE A 18 -4.51 5.18 3.55
C ILE A 18 -3.93 4.97 2.16
N VAL A 19 -3.01 5.84 1.76
CA VAL A 19 -2.30 5.74 0.49
C VAL A 19 -1.02 4.94 0.71
N ALA A 20 -0.73 3.96 -0.14
CA ALA A 20 0.50 3.18 -0.08
C ALA A 20 1.35 3.47 -1.32
N GLU A 21 2.63 3.76 -1.11
CA GLU A 21 3.62 3.99 -2.17
C GLU A 21 4.84 3.10 -1.96
N ALA A 22 5.59 2.85 -3.03
CA ALA A 22 6.90 2.21 -2.92
C ALA A 22 7.88 3.13 -2.19
N LEU A 23 8.68 2.59 -1.26
CA LEU A 23 9.62 3.37 -0.44
C LEU A 23 10.52 4.30 -1.26
N ILE A 24 11.00 3.81 -2.41
CA ILE A 24 11.91 4.59 -3.26
C ILE A 24 11.19 5.63 -4.12
N ALA A 25 9.87 5.50 -4.31
CA ALA A 25 9.00 6.36 -5.13
C ALA A 25 7.85 6.97 -4.29
N ASP A 26 8.11 7.30 -3.02
CA ASP A 26 7.12 7.73 -2.03
C ASP A 26 6.85 9.25 -2.06
N CYS A 27 6.55 9.77 -3.25
CA CYS A 27 6.41 11.19 -3.50
C CYS A 27 5.27 11.82 -2.69
N LEU A 28 4.11 11.16 -2.55
CA LEU A 28 2.97 11.65 -1.78
C LEU A 28 3.27 11.61 -0.27
N TYR A 29 3.93 10.57 0.22
CA TYR A 29 4.38 10.46 1.61
C TYR A 29 5.31 11.63 1.96
N ARG A 30 6.34 11.90 1.14
CA ARG A 30 7.25 13.04 1.36
C ARG A 30 6.50 14.37 1.29
N SER A 31 5.55 14.50 0.37
CA SER A 31 4.69 15.68 0.26
C SER A 31 3.87 15.90 1.53
N ALA A 32 3.32 14.84 2.12
CA ALA A 32 2.53 14.91 3.36
C ALA A 32 3.39 15.24 4.60
N VAL A 33 4.64 14.78 4.64
CA VAL A 33 5.60 15.12 5.71
C VAL A 33 6.13 16.55 5.56
N SER A 34 6.08 17.12 4.34
CA SER A 34 6.54 18.48 4.07
C SER A 34 5.71 19.53 4.82
N LYS A 35 6.40 20.42 5.54
CA LYS A 35 5.76 21.54 6.24
C LYS A 35 5.06 22.53 5.30
N LYS A 36 5.38 22.51 4.01
CA LYS A 36 4.81 23.44 3.01
C LYS A 36 3.50 22.95 2.39
N GLY A 37 3.17 21.65 2.52
CA GLY A 37 1.99 21.05 1.87
C GLY A 37 2.07 20.99 0.34
N GLU A 38 3.25 21.25 -0.23
CA GLU A 38 3.52 21.22 -1.66
C GLU A 38 3.87 19.79 -2.11
N ALA A 39 3.50 19.46 -3.34
CA ALA A 39 3.91 18.20 -3.97
C ALA A 39 5.44 18.17 -4.15
N ILE A 40 6.07 17.10 -3.67
CA ILE A 40 7.51 16.85 -3.76
C ILE A 40 7.76 15.79 -4.81
N ALA A 41 8.61 16.13 -5.78
CA ALA A 41 9.14 15.17 -6.75
C ALA A 41 10.28 14.34 -6.11
N VAL A 42 10.34 13.06 -6.47
CA VAL A 42 11.39 12.12 -6.14
C VAL A 42 12.10 11.73 -7.43
N GLY A 43 13.37 12.11 -7.55
CA GLY A 43 14.23 11.71 -8.66
C GLY A 43 15.18 10.58 -8.28
N GLY A 44 15.98 10.14 -9.25
CA GLY A 44 16.96 9.07 -9.08
C GLY A 44 16.53 7.77 -9.75
N ASP A 45 17.18 6.67 -9.38
CA ASP A 45 16.86 5.34 -9.91
C ASP A 45 15.75 4.71 -9.05
N LEU A 46 14.52 4.76 -9.57
CA LEU A 46 13.31 4.31 -8.85
C LEU A 46 13.07 2.81 -9.03
N GLN A 47 14.11 1.99 -8.85
CA GLN A 47 13.99 0.54 -8.97
C GLN A 47 13.28 -0.03 -7.74
N THR A 48 12.07 -0.54 -7.98
CA THR A 48 11.24 -1.28 -7.03
C THR A 48 10.56 -2.40 -7.78
N VAL A 49 10.25 -3.50 -7.07
CA VAL A 49 9.42 -4.56 -7.65
C VAL A 49 7.99 -4.10 -7.94
N MET A 50 7.53 -3.02 -7.30
CA MET A 50 6.24 -2.40 -7.57
C MET A 50 6.31 -1.49 -8.80
N ALA A 51 6.55 -2.05 -9.98
CA ALA A 51 6.76 -1.31 -11.23
C ALA A 51 5.61 -0.31 -11.54
N GLY A 52 4.36 -0.67 -11.24
CA GLY A 52 3.20 0.19 -11.42
C GLY A 52 3.15 1.41 -10.47
N LEU A 53 3.97 1.40 -9.41
CA LEU A 53 4.07 2.47 -8.41
C LEU A 53 5.40 3.23 -8.46
N ALA A 54 6.29 2.93 -9.42
CA ALA A 54 7.58 3.58 -9.60
C ALA A 54 7.46 4.99 -10.22
N CYS A 55 6.61 5.85 -9.66
CA CYS A 55 6.39 7.21 -10.13
C CYS A 55 7.02 8.22 -9.16
N GLY A 56 7.85 9.10 -9.69
CA GLY A 56 8.54 10.12 -8.89
C GLY A 56 7.72 11.38 -8.61
N GLU A 57 6.61 11.59 -9.31
CA GLU A 57 5.88 12.86 -9.25
C GLU A 57 4.39 12.66 -9.04
N ALA A 58 3.85 13.40 -8.07
CA ALA A 58 2.42 13.41 -7.82
C ALA A 58 1.66 14.13 -8.95
N ASN A 59 0.55 13.56 -9.38
CA ASN A 59 -0.45 14.30 -10.17
C ASN A 59 -0.98 15.46 -9.30
N SER A 60 -0.86 16.70 -9.77
CA SER A 60 -1.24 17.89 -9.01
C SER A 60 -2.70 17.88 -8.54
N ILE A 61 -3.64 17.48 -9.40
CA ILE A 61 -5.07 17.37 -9.07
C ILE A 61 -5.29 16.24 -8.05
N GLY A 62 -4.57 15.13 -8.20
CA GLY A 62 -4.62 14.02 -7.26
C GLY A 62 -4.07 14.39 -5.89
N TRP A 63 -2.99 15.16 -5.84
CA TRP A 63 -2.34 15.60 -4.61
C TRP A 63 -3.26 16.47 -3.77
N ASP A 64 -3.89 17.49 -4.34
CA ASP A 64 -4.77 18.39 -3.58
C ASP A 64 -5.89 17.60 -2.88
N LEU A 65 -6.49 16.64 -3.59
CA LEU A 65 -7.54 15.81 -3.03
C LEU A 65 -7.01 14.86 -1.94
N LEU A 66 -5.84 14.25 -2.12
CA LEU A 66 -5.27 13.36 -1.10
C LEU A 66 -4.75 14.15 0.11
N ARG A 67 -4.15 15.32 -0.07
CA ARG A 67 -3.70 16.21 1.00
C ARG A 67 -4.85 16.55 1.94
N ASP A 68 -5.99 16.93 1.37
CA ASP A 68 -7.13 17.41 2.15
C ASP A 68 -7.94 16.27 2.77
N TYR A 69 -7.94 15.09 2.14
CA TYR A 69 -8.89 14.03 2.48
C TYR A 69 -8.26 12.67 2.85
N ALA A 70 -7.02 12.35 2.49
CA ALA A 70 -6.42 11.10 2.96
C ALA A 70 -6.22 11.11 4.48
N THR A 71 -6.36 9.95 5.11
CA THR A 71 -6.09 9.78 6.55
C THR A 71 -4.62 9.58 6.84
N GLY A 72 -3.88 8.96 5.90
CA GLY A 72 -2.46 8.74 6.05
C GLY A 72 -1.81 8.29 4.74
N PHE A 73 -0.48 8.36 4.74
CA PHE A 73 0.38 7.94 3.64
C PHE A 73 1.40 6.95 4.21
N ALA A 74 1.64 5.86 3.49
CA ALA A 74 2.54 4.79 3.86
C ALA A 74 3.62 4.64 2.79
N SER A 75 4.87 4.75 3.23
CA SER A 75 6.06 4.46 2.42
C SER A 75 6.47 3.02 2.67
N CYS A 76 6.24 2.15 1.68
CA CYS A 76 6.30 0.70 1.81
C CYS A 76 7.55 0.14 1.15
N PRO A 77 8.46 -0.51 1.90
CA PRO A 77 9.53 -1.30 1.29
C PRO A 77 8.97 -2.45 0.44
N ASP A 78 9.74 -2.91 -0.54
CA ASP A 78 9.33 -3.98 -1.49
C ASP A 78 8.84 -5.26 -0.81
N PHE A 79 9.40 -5.61 0.35
CA PHE A 79 8.98 -6.79 1.10
C PHE A 79 7.52 -6.72 1.57
N VAL A 80 6.94 -5.52 1.68
CA VAL A 80 5.53 -5.33 2.01
C VAL A 80 4.66 -5.85 0.86
N ALA A 81 5.00 -5.52 -0.39
CA ALA A 81 4.32 -6.02 -1.56
C ALA A 81 4.42 -7.54 -1.67
N THR A 82 5.64 -8.09 -1.60
CA THR A 82 5.85 -9.54 -1.73
C THR A 82 5.20 -10.35 -0.60
N HIS A 83 5.11 -9.78 0.61
CA HIS A 83 4.31 -10.34 1.72
C HIS A 83 2.83 -10.43 1.36
N GLY A 84 2.28 -9.35 0.79
CA GLY A 84 0.90 -9.32 0.31
C GLY A 84 0.61 -10.36 -0.78
N MET A 85 1.53 -10.53 -1.73
CA MET A 85 1.38 -11.52 -2.82
C MET A 85 1.24 -12.93 -2.25
N ARG A 86 2.11 -13.28 -1.30
CA ARG A 86 2.10 -14.60 -0.64
C ARG A 86 0.84 -14.82 0.19
N ILE A 87 0.33 -13.80 0.88
CA ILE A 87 -0.94 -13.91 1.63
C ILE A 87 -2.10 -14.19 0.68
N LEU A 88 -2.19 -13.44 -0.42
CA LEU A 88 -3.30 -13.57 -1.37
C LEU A 88 -3.23 -14.88 -2.18
N GLY A 89 -2.01 -15.31 -2.53
CA GLY A 89 -1.75 -16.57 -3.23
C GLY A 89 -1.75 -17.82 -2.33
N ASN A 90 -1.72 -17.66 -1.01
CA ASN A 90 -1.82 -18.76 -0.05
C ASN A 90 -2.76 -18.39 1.11
N PRO A 91 -4.07 -18.30 0.82
CA PRO A 91 -5.06 -17.80 1.78
C PRO A 91 -5.31 -18.81 2.91
N LEU A 92 -5.94 -18.31 3.98
CA LEU A 92 -6.47 -19.17 5.04
C LEU A 92 -7.64 -20.02 4.53
N PRO A 93 -7.94 -21.17 5.18
CA PRO A 93 -9.07 -21.99 4.80
C PRO A 93 -10.39 -21.21 4.78
N GLY A 94 -11.06 -21.20 3.63
CA GLY A 94 -12.34 -20.52 3.41
C GLY A 94 -12.22 -19.17 2.71
N ASP A 95 -11.03 -18.55 2.69
CA ASP A 95 -10.78 -17.33 1.93
C ASP A 95 -10.45 -17.66 0.46
N PRO A 96 -10.86 -16.82 -0.50
CA PRO A 96 -10.59 -17.06 -1.92
C PRO A 96 -9.11 -16.86 -2.23
N HIS A 97 -8.58 -17.73 -3.09
CA HIS A 97 -7.25 -17.56 -3.67
C HIS A 97 -7.28 -16.41 -4.69
N ILE A 98 -6.33 -15.47 -4.58
CA ILE A 98 -6.21 -14.31 -5.45
C ILE A 98 -4.78 -14.23 -5.98
N ILE A 99 -4.62 -14.28 -7.30
CA ILE A 99 -3.35 -13.94 -7.95
C ILE A 99 -3.26 -12.42 -7.96
N SER A 100 -2.27 -11.88 -7.25
CA SER A 100 -2.02 -10.44 -7.20
C SER A 100 -0.54 -10.18 -7.42
N GLY A 101 -0.24 -9.35 -8.41
CA GLY A 101 1.12 -8.88 -8.69
C GLY A 101 1.64 -7.92 -7.61
N GLU A 102 2.88 -7.49 -7.78
CA GLU A 102 3.66 -6.71 -6.84
C GLU A 102 2.98 -5.40 -6.46
N SER A 103 2.62 -4.56 -7.44
CA SER A 103 1.94 -3.29 -7.16
C SER A 103 0.53 -3.52 -6.62
N GLY A 104 -0.16 -4.57 -7.07
CA GLY A 104 -1.50 -4.91 -6.61
C GLY A 104 -1.55 -5.35 -5.15
N ALA A 105 -0.54 -6.07 -4.68
CA ALA A 105 -0.59 -6.73 -3.38
C ALA A 105 -0.13 -5.86 -2.20
N VAL A 106 0.49 -4.70 -2.45
CA VAL A 106 1.08 -3.84 -1.41
C VAL A 106 0.07 -3.45 -0.32
N THR A 107 -1.19 -3.24 -0.66
CA THR A 107 -2.22 -2.82 0.31
C THR A 107 -2.58 -3.94 1.29
N THR A 108 -2.64 -5.18 0.82
CA THR A 108 -2.82 -6.37 1.69
C THR A 108 -1.61 -6.60 2.58
N GLY A 109 -0.40 -6.46 2.02
CA GLY A 109 0.84 -6.56 2.78
C GLY A 109 0.94 -5.52 3.90
N LEU A 110 0.61 -4.27 3.59
CA LEU A 110 0.57 -3.17 4.55
C LEU A 110 -0.45 -3.44 5.66
N LEU A 111 -1.67 -3.88 5.31
CA LEU A 111 -2.70 -4.23 6.29
C LEU A 111 -2.22 -5.34 7.22
N SER A 112 -1.61 -6.40 6.68
CA SER A 112 -1.07 -7.50 7.49
C SER A 112 -0.04 -7.00 8.49
N ILE A 113 0.91 -6.17 8.05
CA ILE A 113 1.96 -5.63 8.92
C ILE A 113 1.39 -4.70 9.99
N LEU A 114 0.45 -3.81 9.62
CA LEU A 114 -0.24 -2.95 10.58
C LEU A 114 -0.95 -3.76 11.67
N MET A 115 -1.57 -4.88 11.30
CA MET A 115 -2.32 -5.73 12.22
C MET A 115 -1.44 -6.63 13.09
N GLN A 116 -0.32 -7.11 12.57
CA GLN A 116 0.48 -8.17 13.22
C GLN A 116 1.76 -7.65 13.88
N SER A 117 2.36 -6.57 13.38
CA SER A 117 3.62 -6.07 13.91
C SER A 117 3.42 -5.34 15.25
N PRO A 118 4.16 -5.70 16.31
CA PRO A 118 4.17 -4.94 17.56
C PRO A 118 4.67 -3.51 17.37
N ALA A 119 5.62 -3.29 16.43
CA ALA A 119 6.15 -1.97 16.12
C ALA A 119 5.08 -1.02 15.52
N MET A 120 4.01 -1.58 14.96
CA MET A 120 2.89 -0.83 14.39
C MET A 120 1.71 -0.68 15.35
N ALA A 121 1.84 -1.07 16.62
CA ALA A 121 0.73 -1.06 17.57
C ALA A 121 0.13 0.34 17.79
N GLU A 122 0.99 1.36 17.92
CA GLU A 122 0.52 2.73 18.10
C GLU A 122 -0.13 3.28 16.82
N THR A 123 0.47 3.04 15.65
CA THR A 123 -0.12 3.41 14.35
C THR A 123 -1.48 2.75 14.13
N ARG A 124 -1.59 1.44 14.42
CA ARG A 124 -2.85 0.69 14.34
C ARG A 124 -3.93 1.31 15.24
N LYS A 125 -3.57 1.69 16.46
CA LYS A 125 -4.45 2.36 17.41
C LYS A 125 -4.89 3.74 16.92
N GLN A 126 -3.98 4.55 16.39
CA GLN A 126 -4.28 5.87 15.81
C GLN A 126 -5.21 5.77 14.59
N LEU A 127 -4.99 4.76 13.76
CA LEU A 127 -5.89 4.43 12.65
C LEU A 127 -7.23 3.85 13.11
N GLY A 128 -7.38 3.49 14.38
CA GLY A 128 -8.59 2.89 14.94
C GLY A 128 -8.90 1.52 14.31
N LEU A 129 -7.87 0.79 13.89
CA LEU A 129 -8.01 -0.55 13.34
C LEU A 129 -8.15 -1.56 14.47
N ASP A 130 -9.29 -2.24 14.50
CA ASP A 130 -9.71 -3.16 15.55
C ASP A 130 -10.60 -4.29 14.97
N GLN A 131 -11.14 -5.14 15.85
CA GLN A 131 -12.02 -6.25 15.47
C GLN A 131 -13.36 -5.83 14.83
N ASN A 132 -13.77 -4.56 14.96
CA ASN A 132 -15.00 -4.03 14.39
C ASN A 132 -14.76 -3.40 13.01
N SER A 133 -13.50 -3.25 12.62
CA SER A 133 -13.12 -2.62 11.37
C SER A 133 -13.56 -3.43 10.16
N ARG A 134 -13.91 -2.72 9.09
CA ARG A 134 -14.17 -3.27 7.75
C ARG A 134 -13.21 -2.59 6.79
N VAL A 135 -12.23 -3.35 6.28
CA VAL A 135 -11.15 -2.81 5.46
C VAL A 135 -11.35 -3.26 4.02
N LEU A 136 -11.34 -2.31 3.10
CA LEU A 136 -11.28 -2.57 1.66
C LEU A 136 -9.83 -2.44 1.21
N VAL A 137 -9.32 -3.49 0.59
CA VAL A 137 -8.03 -3.49 -0.14
C VAL A 137 -8.32 -3.71 -1.62
N ILE A 138 -7.44 -3.19 -2.48
CA ILE A 138 -7.60 -3.28 -3.93
C ILE A 138 -6.36 -3.94 -4.50
N SER A 139 -6.54 -5.10 -5.12
CA SER A 139 -5.54 -5.72 -5.99
C SER A 139 -5.72 -5.14 -7.40
N THR A 140 -4.77 -4.33 -7.85
CA THR A 140 -4.86 -3.59 -9.12
C THR A 140 -4.39 -4.41 -10.33
N GLU A 141 -3.65 -5.49 -10.10
CA GLU A 141 -3.07 -6.34 -11.14
C GLU A 141 -2.89 -7.78 -10.63
N GLY A 142 -2.91 -8.74 -11.58
CA GLY A 142 -2.51 -10.12 -11.35
C GLY A 142 -1.01 -10.32 -11.61
N ASP A 143 -0.62 -11.50 -12.08
CA ASP A 143 0.74 -11.88 -12.46
C ASP A 143 1.13 -11.35 -13.85
N THR A 144 1.25 -10.03 -13.98
CA THR A 144 1.65 -9.37 -15.24
C THR A 144 3.04 -9.82 -15.73
N ASP A 145 3.92 -10.22 -14.80
CA ASP A 145 5.11 -11.03 -15.04
C ASP A 145 4.98 -12.39 -14.30
N PRO A 146 4.54 -13.46 -14.98
CA PRO A 146 4.31 -14.76 -14.35
C PRO A 146 5.58 -15.39 -13.75
N GLN A 147 6.74 -15.17 -14.35
CA GLN A 147 7.98 -15.78 -13.83
C GLN A 147 8.38 -15.08 -12.53
N ARG A 148 8.38 -13.74 -12.54
CA ARG A 148 8.65 -12.92 -11.36
C ARG A 148 7.69 -13.24 -10.21
N TYR A 149 6.41 -13.44 -10.52
CA TYR A 149 5.42 -13.89 -9.54
C TYR A 149 5.85 -15.19 -8.85
N LEU A 150 6.24 -16.21 -9.62
CA LEU A 150 6.67 -17.51 -9.10
C LEU A 150 7.97 -17.41 -8.30
N ASP A 151 8.95 -16.64 -8.76
CA ASP A 151 10.21 -16.40 -8.04
C ASP A 151 9.92 -15.84 -6.63
N ILE A 152 8.91 -14.97 -6.51
CA ILE A 152 8.49 -14.39 -5.24
C ILE A 152 7.69 -15.39 -4.39
N VAL A 153 6.63 -16.01 -4.94
CA VAL A 153 5.67 -16.79 -4.13
C VAL A 153 6.12 -18.22 -3.86
N TRP A 154 6.97 -18.80 -4.70
CA TRP A 154 7.51 -20.15 -4.53
C TRP A 154 8.93 -20.13 -3.98
N ASP A 155 9.84 -19.38 -4.62
CA ASP A 155 11.26 -19.41 -4.29
C ASP A 155 11.65 -18.39 -3.21
N GLY A 156 10.72 -17.52 -2.82
CA GLY A 156 10.90 -16.62 -1.69
C GLY A 156 11.75 -15.39 -1.99
N GLU A 157 11.83 -14.98 -3.25
CA GLU A 157 12.53 -13.75 -3.63
C GLU A 157 11.97 -12.54 -2.85
N ILE A 158 12.86 -11.74 -2.23
CA ILE A 158 12.50 -10.66 -1.30
C ILE A 158 11.65 -11.20 -0.12
N PRO A 159 12.30 -11.83 0.88
CA PRO A 159 11.62 -12.36 2.05
C PRO A 159 11.05 -11.24 2.94
N SER A 160 9.85 -11.47 3.47
CA SER A 160 9.07 -10.46 4.22
C SER A 160 9.65 -10.11 5.59
N PHE A 161 10.35 -11.04 6.22
CA PHE A 161 11.04 -10.86 7.49
C PHE A 161 12.34 -11.65 7.42
N ASN A 162 13.43 -11.14 8.02
CA ASN A 162 14.65 -11.94 8.16
C ASN A 162 14.31 -13.22 8.92
N LYS A 163 14.56 -14.37 8.29
CA LYS A 163 14.59 -15.66 8.99
C LYS A 163 15.85 -15.68 9.85
N TYR A 164 15.68 -15.27 11.11
CA TYR A 164 16.63 -15.35 12.23
C TYR A 164 17.89 -14.50 12.11
#